data_AF-A0A2G6JAL5-F1
#
_entry.id   AF-A0A2G6JAL5-F1
#
_cell.length_a   1.000
_cell.length_b   1.000
_cell.length_c   1.000
_cell.angle_alpha   90.00
_cell.angle_beta   90.00
_cell.angle_gamma   90.00
#
_symmetry.space_group_name_H-M   'P 1'
#
loop_
_entity.id
_entity.type
_entity.pdbx_description
1 polymer ?
#
loop_
_entity_poly.entity_id
_entity_poly.type
_entity_poly.pdbx_seq_one_letter_code
_entity_poly.pdbx_strand_id
1 'polypeptide(L)'
;MRIAGGVLFMIVGLWSLVGGGCMLIGGGAMKAGGASLEKLNKELDKAAKQSGTSRAKLNLNKKTMKKVGSAGTGMMVYGIVALLAAILCIVAGIMLFLNKGKMLAFIAGGVGILGEVVWIAMIGFSVTCVIKIILYALGAAGGTGVKQQ
;
A
#
# COMPACT_ATOMS: atom_id res chain seq x y z
N MET A 1 -8.57 28.93 -1.92
CA MET A 1 -8.80 27.52 -1.54
C MET A 1 -7.53 26.75 -1.16
N ARG A 2 -6.37 27.42 -1.00
CA ARG A 2 -5.08 26.75 -0.71
C ARG A 2 -5.09 25.95 0.60
N ILE A 3 -5.67 26.53 1.64
CA ILE A 3 -5.76 25.94 2.98
C ILE A 3 -6.62 24.66 2.94
N ALA A 4 -7.76 24.68 2.24
CA ALA A 4 -8.62 23.50 2.09
C ALA A 4 -7.91 22.36 1.34
N GLY A 5 -7.18 22.66 0.27
CA GLY A 5 -6.38 21.67 -0.45
C GLY A 5 -5.26 21.06 0.41
N GLY A 6 -4.58 21.88 1.22
CA GLY A 6 -3.56 21.43 2.16
C GLY A 6 -4.10 20.50 3.24
N VAL A 7 -5.26 20.83 3.82
CA VAL A 7 -5.94 19.98 4.82
C VAL A 7 -6.38 18.65 4.19
N LEU A 8 -6.93 18.66 2.97
CA LEU A 8 -7.32 17.43 2.27
C LEU A 8 -6.13 16.50 2.04
N PHE A 9 -4.98 17.04 1.61
CA PHE A 9 -3.76 16.27 1.44
C PHE A 9 -3.22 15.70 2.76
N MET A 10 -3.35 16.44 3.87
CA MET A 10 -2.99 15.94 5.20
C MET A 10 -3.88 14.77 5.63
N ILE A 11 -5.20 14.88 5.45
CA ILE A 11 -6.15 13.82 5.83
C ILE A 11 -5.88 12.55 5.02
N VAL A 12 -5.75 12.70 3.69
CA VAL A 12 -5.48 11.55 2.82
C VAL A 12 -4.08 10.99 3.06
N GLY A 13 -3.10 11.85 3.31
CA GLY A 13 -1.74 11.46 3.68
C GLY A 13 -1.72 10.62 4.96
N LEU A 14 -2.41 11.07 6.02
CA LEU A 14 -2.56 10.31 7.26
C LEU A 14 -3.27 8.97 7.05
N TRP A 15 -4.34 8.94 6.24
CA TRP A 15 -5.03 7.69 5.93
C TRP A 15 -4.11 6.72 5.19
N SER A 16 -3.39 7.19 4.17
CA SER A 16 -2.43 6.36 3.43
C SER A 16 -1.21 5.98 4.27
N LEU A 17 -0.84 6.78 5.27
CA LEU A 17 0.21 6.46 6.24
C LEU A 17 -0.21 5.29 7.13
N VAL A 18 -1.41 5.36 7.71
CA VAL A 18 -1.95 4.29 8.56
C VAL A 18 -2.18 3.02 7.74
N GLY A 19 -2.84 3.14 6.58
CA GLY A 19 -3.09 2.01 5.68
C GLY A 19 -1.79 1.38 5.17
N GLY A 20 -0.83 2.20 4.73
CA GLY A 20 0.47 1.75 4.25
C GLY A 20 1.30 1.11 5.37
N GLY A 21 1.31 1.70 6.56
CA GLY A 21 1.97 1.14 7.75
C GLY A 21 1.38 -0.19 8.17
N CYS A 22 0.04 -0.31 8.23
CA CYS A 22 -0.63 -1.57 8.52
C CYS A 22 -0.33 -2.65 7.47
N MET A 23 -0.29 -2.30 6.19
CA MET A 23 0.03 -3.24 5.11
C MET A 23 1.50 -3.66 5.11
N LEU A 24 2.40 -2.76 5.49
CA LEU A 24 3.83 -3.05 5.62
C LEU A 24 4.10 -4.01 6.79
N ILE A 25 3.52 -3.72 7.96
CA ILE A 25 3.63 -4.59 9.14
C ILE A 25 2.92 -5.92 8.90
N GLY A 26 1.68 -5.89 8.37
CA GLY A 26 0.89 -7.09 8.07
C GLY A 26 1.53 -7.96 6.98
N GLY A 27 2.05 -7.35 5.92
CA GLY A 27 2.79 -8.04 4.86
C GLY A 27 4.10 -8.65 5.37
N GLY A 28 4.83 -7.92 6.23
CA GLY A 28 6.04 -8.42 6.89
C GLY A 28 5.75 -9.61 7.81
N ALA A 29 4.69 -9.53 8.62
CA ALA A 29 4.25 -10.62 9.49
C ALA A 29 3.79 -11.85 8.70
N MET A 30 3.02 -11.67 7.62
CA MET A 30 2.64 -12.76 6.72
C MET A 30 3.84 -13.42 6.04
N LYS A 31 4.86 -12.63 5.65
CA LYS A 31 6.10 -13.15 5.07
C LYS A 31 6.92 -13.96 6.10
N ALA A 32 7.05 -13.45 7.32
CA ALA A 32 7.74 -14.14 8.41
C ALA A 32 7.02 -15.44 8.84
N GLY A 33 5.69 -15.37 9.02
CA GLY A 33 4.86 -16.54 9.31
C GLY A 33 4.88 -17.57 8.17
N GLY A 34 4.86 -17.11 6.91
CA GLY A 34 5.03 -17.96 5.74
C GLY A 34 6.39 -18.65 5.70
N ALA A 35 7.48 -17.96 6.06
CA ALA A 35 8.82 -18.55 6.11
C ALA A 35 8.96 -19.61 7.23
N SER A 36 8.36 -19.37 8.40
CA SER A 36 8.33 -20.34 9.50
C SER A 36 7.50 -21.57 9.15
N LEU A 37 6.36 -21.39 8.50
CA LEU A 37 5.57 -22.49 7.96
C LEU A 37 6.32 -23.23 6.84
N GLU A 38 7.07 -22.53 5.99
CA GLU A 38 7.87 -23.16 4.94
C GLU A 38 9.01 -24.01 5.51
N LYS A 39 9.65 -23.57 6.61
CA LYS A 39 10.64 -24.37 7.34
C LYS A 39 10.00 -25.60 7.98
N LEU A 40 8.90 -25.44 8.71
CA LEU A 40 8.13 -26.56 9.28
C LEU A 40 7.68 -27.54 8.22
N ASN A 41 7.25 -27.06 7.05
CA ASN A 41 6.81 -27.93 5.97
C ASN A 41 7.99 -28.63 5.27
N LYS A 42 9.18 -28.03 5.19
CA LYS A 42 10.39 -28.73 4.73
C LYS A 42 10.84 -29.81 5.71
N GLU A 43 10.69 -29.59 7.02
CA GLU A 43 10.97 -30.60 8.04
C GLU A 43 9.93 -31.71 8.04
N LEU A 44 8.64 -31.37 7.90
CA LEU A 44 7.55 -32.35 7.70
C LEU A 44 7.71 -33.13 6.39
N ASP A 45 8.15 -32.52 5.29
CA ASP A 45 8.40 -33.22 4.02
C ASP A 45 9.59 -34.18 4.13
N LYS A 46 10.62 -33.81 4.91
CA LYS A 46 11.73 -34.73 5.25
C LYS A 46 11.25 -35.89 6.13
N ALA A 47 10.44 -35.61 7.15
CA ALA A 47 9.88 -36.63 8.04
C ALA A 47 8.87 -37.55 7.33
N ALA A 48 8.04 -37.01 6.44
CA ALA A 48 7.07 -37.76 5.63
C ALA A 48 7.74 -38.66 4.59
N LYS A 49 8.85 -38.20 3.99
CA LYS A 49 9.69 -39.04 3.12
C LYS A 49 10.34 -40.23 3.85
N GLN A 50 10.63 -40.07 5.14
CA GLN A 50 11.12 -41.17 5.99
C GLN A 50 10.00 -42.12 6.45
N SER A 51 8.75 -41.66 6.55
CA SER A 51 7.63 -42.43 7.12
C SER A 51 6.64 -42.99 6.08
N GLY A 52 6.84 -42.74 4.79
CA GLY A 52 6.10 -43.41 3.70
C GLY A 52 4.68 -42.88 3.44
N THR A 53 4.20 -41.88 4.19
CA THR A 53 2.79 -41.48 4.15
C THR A 53 2.51 -40.29 3.23
N SER A 54 1.80 -40.57 2.13
CA SER A 54 0.92 -39.71 1.32
C SER A 54 1.44 -38.33 0.82
N ARG A 55 2.03 -38.34 -0.39
CA ARG A 55 2.49 -37.17 -1.18
C ARG A 55 1.41 -36.15 -1.58
N ALA A 56 0.12 -36.45 -1.42
CA ALA A 56 -0.97 -35.64 -2.01
C ALA A 56 -1.25 -34.32 -1.25
N LYS A 57 -1.14 -34.28 0.07
CA LYS A 57 -1.36 -33.05 0.87
C LYS A 57 -0.23 -32.01 0.73
N LEU A 58 0.96 -32.45 0.31
CA LEU A 58 2.17 -31.62 0.33
C LEU A 58 2.28 -30.67 -0.88
N ASN A 59 1.71 -31.06 -2.03
CA ASN A 59 1.70 -30.24 -3.25
C ASN A 59 0.70 -29.07 -3.19
N LEU A 60 -0.45 -29.25 -2.53
CA LEU A 60 -1.39 -28.16 -2.25
C LEU A 60 -0.74 -27.10 -1.34
N ASN A 61 0.01 -27.54 -0.34
CA ASN A 61 0.66 -26.65 0.61
C ASN A 61 1.79 -25.80 -0.04
N LYS A 62 2.56 -26.35 -0.99
CA LYS A 62 3.58 -25.57 -1.74
C LYS A 62 2.99 -24.48 -2.64
N LYS A 63 1.87 -24.74 -3.33
CA LYS A 63 1.19 -23.72 -4.16
C LYS A 63 0.57 -22.62 -3.29
N THR A 64 -0.06 -22.99 -2.19
CA THR A 64 -0.65 -22.05 -1.24
C THR A 64 0.43 -21.20 -0.56
N MET A 65 1.55 -21.80 -0.13
CA MET A 65 2.66 -21.05 0.48
C MET A 65 3.40 -20.13 -0.50
N LYS A 66 3.60 -20.53 -1.76
CA LYS A 66 4.14 -19.61 -2.78
C LYS A 66 3.20 -18.42 -3.02
N LYS A 67 1.88 -18.65 -3.04
CA LYS A 67 0.88 -17.57 -3.14
C LYS A 67 0.88 -16.67 -1.91
N VAL A 68 1.03 -17.22 -0.70
CA VAL A 68 1.11 -16.44 0.55
C VAL A 68 2.39 -15.61 0.61
N GLY A 69 3.53 -16.17 0.20
CA GLY A 69 4.80 -15.44 0.13
C GLY A 69 4.80 -14.33 -0.93
N SER A 70 4.20 -14.58 -2.12
CA SER A 70 4.05 -13.56 -3.16
C SER A 70 3.04 -12.48 -2.77
N ALA A 71 1.93 -12.85 -2.14
CA ALA A 71 0.93 -11.91 -1.64
C ALA A 71 1.48 -11.05 -0.49
N GLY A 72 2.25 -11.64 0.44
CA GLY A 72 2.93 -10.90 1.50
C GLY A 72 3.97 -9.91 0.98
N THR A 73 4.71 -10.28 -0.07
CA THR A 73 5.65 -9.36 -0.73
C THR A 73 4.89 -8.23 -1.45
N GLY A 74 3.78 -8.56 -2.12
CA GLY A 74 2.92 -7.57 -2.77
C GLY A 74 2.35 -6.54 -1.79
N MET A 75 1.81 -6.98 -0.65
CA MET A 75 1.31 -6.08 0.40
C MET A 75 2.41 -5.24 1.02
N MET A 76 3.62 -5.78 1.16
CA MET A 76 4.76 -5.04 1.71
C MET A 76 5.26 -3.95 0.76
N VAL A 77 5.40 -4.26 -0.54
CA VAL A 77 5.77 -3.27 -1.57
C VAL A 77 4.70 -2.19 -1.69
N TYR A 78 3.43 -2.57 -1.71
CA TYR A 78 2.34 -1.61 -1.67
C TYR A 78 2.40 -0.74 -0.42
N GLY A 79 2.64 -1.33 0.75
CA GLY A 79 2.79 -0.61 2.02
C GLY A 79 3.88 0.47 1.95
N ILE A 80 5.03 0.17 1.34
CA ILE A 80 6.12 1.13 1.12
C ILE A 80 5.69 2.25 0.18
N VAL A 81 5.07 1.90 -0.96
CA VAL A 81 4.60 2.89 -1.95
C VAL A 81 3.53 3.81 -1.34
N ALA A 82 2.60 3.25 -0.56
CA ALA A 82 1.57 4.00 0.14
C ALA A 82 2.16 4.93 1.22
N LEU A 83 3.21 4.49 1.92
CA LEU A 83 3.99 5.30 2.86
C LEU A 83 4.71 6.46 2.18
N LEU A 84 5.37 6.21 1.05
CA LEU A 84 6.02 7.25 0.26
C LEU A 84 5.00 8.26 -0.28
N ALA A 85 3.87 7.78 -0.81
CA ALA A 85 2.78 8.63 -1.25
C ALA A 85 2.19 9.46 -0.10
N ALA A 86 2.04 8.87 1.10
CA ALA A 86 1.58 9.56 2.29
C ALA A 86 2.52 10.70 2.70
N ILE A 87 3.82 10.44 2.75
CA ILE A 87 4.84 11.46 3.04
C ILE A 87 4.78 12.56 1.98
N LEU A 88 4.70 12.19 0.70
CA LEU A 88 4.61 13.15 -0.40
C LEU A 88 3.36 14.04 -0.29
N CYS A 89 2.23 13.47 0.12
CA CYS A 89 0.99 14.22 0.36
C CYS A 89 1.08 15.15 1.56
N ILE A 90 1.70 14.70 2.67
CA ILE A 90 1.93 15.55 3.84
C ILE A 90 2.84 16.73 3.47
N VAL A 91 3.95 16.46 2.78
CA VAL A 91 4.89 17.51 2.32
C VAL A 91 4.22 18.45 1.33
N ALA A 92 3.43 17.94 0.38
CA ALA A 92 2.67 18.75 -0.56
C ALA A 92 1.63 19.61 0.16
N GLY A 93 0.95 19.08 1.17
CA GLY A 93 0.02 19.81 2.03
C GLY A 93 0.70 20.95 2.77
N ILE A 94 1.85 20.70 3.39
CA ILE A 94 2.68 21.72 4.06
C ILE A 94 3.13 22.80 3.07
N MET A 95 3.66 22.40 1.90
CA MET A 95 4.11 23.31 0.84
C MET A 95 2.97 24.15 0.24
N LEU A 96 1.74 23.61 0.24
CA LEU A 96 0.52 24.32 -0.13
C LEU A 96 0.18 25.46 0.85
N PHE A 97 0.37 25.23 2.16
CA PHE A 97 0.27 26.29 3.17
C PHE A 97 1.36 27.35 3.01
N LEU A 98 2.56 26.95 2.61
CA LEU A 98 3.71 27.84 2.36
C LEU A 98 3.66 28.57 1.00
N ASN A 99 2.55 28.49 0.26
CA ASN A 99 2.36 29.13 -1.04
C ASN A 99 3.28 28.69 -2.20
N LYS A 100 4.22 27.76 -1.98
CA LYS A 100 5.24 27.34 -2.97
C LYS A 100 4.96 25.97 -3.60
N GLY A 101 3.93 25.26 -3.15
CA GLY A 101 3.71 23.84 -3.46
C GLY A 101 2.87 23.48 -4.67
N LYS A 102 2.62 24.39 -5.63
CA LYS A 102 1.66 24.16 -6.72
C LYS A 102 1.90 22.87 -7.52
N MET A 103 3.14 22.67 -7.94
CA MET A 103 3.55 21.51 -8.74
C MET A 103 3.59 20.23 -7.90
N LEU A 104 4.01 20.35 -6.64
CA LEU A 104 4.03 19.24 -5.69
C LEU A 104 2.64 18.70 -5.38
N ALA A 105 1.62 19.57 -5.30
CA ALA A 105 0.23 19.16 -5.11
C ALA A 105 -0.28 18.29 -6.27
N PHE A 106 0.04 18.66 -7.52
CA PHE A 106 -0.33 17.85 -8.68
C PHE A 106 0.41 16.51 -8.72
N ILE A 107 1.71 16.52 -8.44
CA ILE A 107 2.51 15.29 -8.40
C ILE A 107 2.00 14.37 -7.29
N ALA A 108 1.76 14.90 -6.09
CA ALA A 108 1.23 14.13 -4.96
C ALA A 108 -0.16 13.56 -5.24
N GLY A 109 -1.05 14.36 -5.82
CA GLY A 109 -2.38 13.89 -6.23
C GLY A 109 -2.30 12.79 -7.29
N GLY A 110 -1.48 12.98 -8.33
CA GLY A 110 -1.29 11.98 -9.39
C GLY A 110 -0.68 10.68 -8.89
N VAL A 111 0.37 10.75 -8.06
CA VAL A 111 0.98 9.58 -7.43
C VAL A 111 0.00 8.86 -6.49
N GLY A 112 -0.81 9.62 -5.74
CA GLY A 112 -1.86 9.07 -4.89
C GLY A 112 -2.92 8.29 -5.69
N ILE A 113 -3.39 8.85 -6.81
CA ILE A 113 -4.34 8.19 -7.71
C ILE A 113 -3.72 6.91 -8.30
N LEU A 114 -2.49 6.97 -8.78
CA LEU A 114 -1.79 5.79 -9.30
C LEU A 114 -1.63 4.70 -8.25
N GLY A 115 -1.34 5.06 -7.00
CA GLY A 115 -1.27 4.13 -5.87
C GLY A 115 -2.59 3.39 -5.65
N GLU A 116 -3.71 4.10 -5.68
CA GLU A 116 -5.04 3.48 -5.53
C GLU A 116 -5.42 2.61 -6.73
N VAL A 117 -5.02 2.96 -7.96
CA VAL A 117 -5.20 2.10 -9.14
C VAL A 117 -4.45 0.79 -8.98
N VAL A 118 -3.21 0.82 -8.48
CA VAL A 118 -2.43 -0.38 -8.18
C VAL A 118 -3.10 -1.21 -7.08
N TRP A 119 -3.64 -0.58 -6.05
CA TRP A 119 -4.38 -1.27 -4.99
C TRP A 119 -5.60 -2.02 -5.54
N ILE A 120 -6.41 -1.35 -6.37
CA ILE A 120 -7.59 -1.96 -6.98
C ILE A 120 -7.20 -3.18 -7.82
N ALA A 121 -6.08 -3.12 -8.53
CA ALA A 121 -5.58 -4.24 -9.32
C ALA A 121 -5.10 -5.42 -8.45
N MET A 122 -4.60 -5.17 -7.23
CA MET A 122 -4.03 -6.20 -6.36
C MET A 122 -5.04 -6.86 -5.40
N ILE A 123 -5.91 -6.06 -4.78
CA ILE A 123 -6.81 -6.51 -3.70
C ILE A 123 -8.28 -6.41 -4.10
N GLY A 124 -8.60 -5.59 -5.11
CA GLY A 124 -9.94 -5.41 -5.62
C GLY A 124 -10.53 -4.05 -5.30
N PHE A 125 -11.72 -3.81 -5.83
CA PHE A 125 -12.42 -2.53 -5.72
C PHE A 125 -13.02 -2.34 -4.33
N SER A 126 -12.80 -1.16 -3.75
CA SER A 126 -13.40 -0.75 -2.47
C SER A 126 -13.93 0.68 -2.57
N VAL A 127 -15.03 0.97 -1.87
CA VAL A 127 -15.61 2.32 -1.76
C VAL A 127 -14.58 3.30 -1.21
N THR A 128 -13.69 2.84 -0.32
CA THR A 128 -12.59 3.65 0.22
C THR A 128 -11.61 4.13 -0.85
N CYS A 129 -11.39 3.35 -1.92
CA CYS A 129 -10.52 3.75 -3.03
C CYS A 129 -11.15 4.89 -3.84
N VAL A 130 -12.46 4.82 -4.10
CA VAL A 130 -13.18 5.88 -4.83
C VAL A 130 -13.13 7.20 -4.05
N ILE A 131 -13.40 7.15 -2.75
CA ILE A 131 -13.35 8.33 -1.87
C ILE A 131 -11.94 8.94 -1.90
N LYS A 132 -10.90 8.12 -1.78
CA LYS A 132 -9.52 8.62 -1.83
C LYS A 132 -9.15 9.22 -3.18
N ILE A 133 -9.53 8.60 -4.30
CA ILE A 133 -9.29 9.15 -5.65
C ILE A 133 -9.95 10.53 -5.78
N ILE A 134 -11.18 10.70 -5.30
CA ILE A 134 -11.87 11.99 -5.29
C ILE A 134 -11.13 13.00 -4.42
N LEU A 135 -10.69 12.61 -3.22
CA LEU A 135 -9.95 13.49 -2.32
C LEU A 135 -8.58 13.89 -2.91
N TYR A 136 -7.88 12.98 -3.61
CA TYR A 136 -6.64 13.30 -4.32
C TYR A 136 -6.88 14.29 -5.47
N ALA A 137 -7.94 14.09 -6.25
CA ALA A 137 -8.32 14.99 -7.33
C ALA A 137 -8.70 16.39 -6.81
N LEU A 138 -9.49 16.46 -5.74
CA LEU A 138 -9.87 17.71 -5.07
C LEU A 138 -8.67 18.40 -4.42
N GLY A 139 -7.77 17.64 -3.80
CA GLY A 139 -6.51 18.16 -3.25
C GLY A 139 -5.65 18.80 -4.34
N ALA A 140 -5.44 18.11 -5.46
CA ALA A 140 -4.71 18.62 -6.61
C ALA A 140 -5.38 19.86 -7.21
N ALA A 141 -6.71 19.85 -7.36
CA ALA A 141 -7.48 21.01 -7.82
C ALA A 141 -7.38 22.20 -6.84
N GLY A 142 -7.29 21.96 -5.53
CA GLY A 142 -7.03 23.00 -4.53
C GLY A 142 -5.70 23.75 -4.76
N GLY A 143 -4.75 23.12 -5.45
CA GLY A 143 -3.48 23.71 -5.88
C GLY A 143 -3.58 24.72 -7.02
N THR A 144 -4.59 24.65 -7.89
CA THR A 144 -4.72 25.60 -9.02
C THR A 144 -5.16 26.99 -8.58
N GLY A 145 -5.82 27.12 -7.42
CA GLY A 145 -6.22 28.40 -6.83
C GLY A 145 -5.05 29.25 -6.31
N VAL A 146 -3.82 28.80 -6.43
CA VAL A 146 -2.61 29.52 -6.05
C VAL A 146 -2.29 30.49 -7.19
N LYS A 147 -2.65 31.78 -7.12
CA LYS A 147 -2.11 32.77 -8.08
C LYS A 147 -0.59 32.84 -7.91
N GLN A 148 0.16 32.69 -9.01
CA GLN A 148 1.60 32.96 -9.06
C GLN A 148 1.73 34.47 -8.89
N GLN A 149 2.05 34.91 -7.68
CA GLN A 149 2.58 36.25 -7.42
C GLN A 149 4.08 36.10 -7.25
#